data_AF-A0A8J7GCK7-F1
#
_entry.id   AF-A0A8J7GCK7-F1
#
_cell.length_a   1.000
_cell.length_b   1.000
_cell.length_c   1.000
_cell.angle_alpha   90.00
_cell.angle_beta   90.00
_cell.angle_gamma   90.00
#
_symmetry.space_group_name_H-M   'P 1'
#
loop_
_entity.id
_entity.type
_entity.pdbx_description
1 polymer ?
#
loop_
_entity_poly.entity_id
_entity_poly.type
_entity_poly.pdbx_seq_one_letter_code
_entity_poly.pdbx_strand_id
1 'polypeptide(L)'
;MRRADVLLATLTTDEVRVSTSVYDTSRLVSLLPRFAGHQGRVDFLLREQAPDGSWGEADGYGYVPTLSATESLLAAGHPEAAGRGLAWLRSWLAGGVPLPDTIAVELVVPALTAQVNARLPRAGQLDLPRGFDEKPLLKLRDRVDQGHRVPVKLWASLEVLGTAARQSGAEPAGGAVACSPAATAAWLGADGDPDGPSARYLRAIQEPAGGPVPGVTPITYFEQAWVLNSLALTSDRYLVPEEVLDSLDAALGEYGAPAAPGLPCDADDTAAVLHALTSHGRVRRPDSLLDYRTDDYFTCFPDERNPSISTNAHVLEALGVYLAARPGEEPRFGGPRSMVVDWLLATQESDGSWLDKWHASPYYATACCALALATYGGPGARPAVASAARWIAATQRPEGSWGRWTGTVEETAYATQVLLRGGDPAHAAAIARGRAFLVGHDDPADYPALWHAKDLYAPVTVISAARLTALSMTGA
;
A
#
# COMPACT_ATOMS: atom_id res chain seq x y z
N MET A 1 -6.01 15.24 26.72
CA MET A 1 -5.04 14.39 26.00
C MET A 1 -4.75 15.07 24.68
N ARG A 2 -3.48 15.22 24.26
CA ARG A 2 -3.20 15.83 22.95
C ARG A 2 -3.66 14.87 21.85
N ARG A 3 -4.06 15.39 20.67
CA ARG A 3 -4.53 14.55 19.55
C ARG A 3 -3.50 13.48 19.15
N ALA A 4 -2.20 13.81 19.22
CA ALA A 4 -1.10 12.88 19.00
C ALA A 4 -1.09 11.73 20.03
N ASP A 5 -1.30 12.02 21.32
CA ASP A 5 -1.34 11.00 22.37
C ASP A 5 -2.51 10.02 22.16
N VAL A 6 -3.66 10.50 21.66
CA VAL A 6 -4.82 9.65 21.31
C VAL A 6 -4.47 8.70 20.16
N LEU A 7 -3.86 9.22 19.10
CA LEU A 7 -3.45 8.42 17.95
C LEU A 7 -2.37 7.39 18.31
N LEU A 8 -1.40 7.76 19.14
CA LEU A 8 -0.36 6.84 19.60
C LEU A 8 -0.93 5.73 20.48
N ALA A 9 -1.97 6.01 21.28
CA ALA A 9 -2.63 5.00 22.09
C ALA A 9 -3.41 3.97 21.24
N THR A 10 -3.78 4.27 20.00
CA THR A 10 -4.39 3.26 19.11
C THR A 10 -3.36 2.28 18.55
N LEU A 11 -2.07 2.61 18.57
CA LEU A 11 -1.01 1.73 18.06
C LEU A 11 -0.62 0.59 19.02
N THR A 12 -1.11 0.63 20.26
CA THR A 12 -0.88 -0.41 21.27
C THR A 12 -2.00 -1.44 21.33
N THR A 13 -3.06 -1.27 20.54
CA THR A 13 -4.13 -2.25 20.41
C THR A 13 -3.82 -3.20 19.25
N ASP A 14 -4.42 -4.39 19.25
CA ASP A 14 -4.34 -5.31 18.11
C ASP A 14 -5.24 -4.87 16.93
N GLU A 15 -5.93 -3.71 17.05
CA GLU A 15 -6.88 -3.22 16.04
C GLU A 15 -6.19 -2.37 14.98
N VAL A 16 -5.81 -3.02 13.87
CA VAL A 16 -5.29 -2.33 12.68
C VAL A 16 -6.44 -1.97 11.73
N ARG A 17 -6.58 -0.68 11.37
CA ARG A 17 -7.69 -0.19 10.55
C ARG A 17 -7.29 -0.01 9.09
N VAL A 18 -7.70 -0.99 8.27
CA VAL A 18 -7.52 -0.99 6.81
C VAL A 18 -8.90 -1.03 6.15
N SER A 19 -9.09 -0.24 5.09
CA SER A 19 -10.34 -0.26 4.31
C SER A 19 -10.66 -1.65 3.76
N THR A 20 -11.94 -1.93 3.54
CA THR A 20 -12.39 -3.15 2.87
C THR A 20 -11.93 -3.18 1.41
N SER A 21 -11.57 -4.35 0.91
CA SER A 21 -11.13 -4.60 -0.47
C SER A 21 -12.24 -5.34 -1.24
N VAL A 22 -12.51 -4.89 -2.47
CA VAL A 22 -13.40 -5.63 -3.38
C VAL A 22 -12.72 -6.91 -3.82
N TYR A 23 -11.43 -6.86 -4.11
CA TYR A 23 -10.65 -8.01 -4.56
C TYR A 23 -10.71 -9.16 -3.55
N ASP A 24 -10.21 -8.95 -2.32
CA ASP A 24 -10.10 -10.00 -1.31
C ASP A 24 -11.49 -10.49 -0.86
N THR A 25 -12.46 -9.57 -0.72
CA THR A 25 -13.86 -9.93 -0.42
C THR A 25 -14.45 -10.88 -1.48
N SER A 26 -14.22 -10.58 -2.77
CA SER A 26 -14.64 -11.44 -3.88
C SER A 26 -13.94 -12.80 -3.87
N ARG A 27 -12.64 -12.84 -3.56
CA ARG A 27 -11.90 -14.10 -3.45
C ARG A 27 -12.48 -14.99 -2.35
N LEU A 28 -12.84 -14.45 -1.19
CA LEU A 28 -13.52 -15.20 -0.13
C LEU A 28 -14.90 -15.72 -0.53
N VAL A 29 -15.68 -14.96 -1.31
CA VAL A 29 -16.97 -15.42 -1.86
C VAL A 29 -16.77 -16.67 -2.74
N SER A 30 -15.76 -16.65 -3.61
CA SER A 30 -15.49 -17.74 -4.55
C SER A 30 -14.84 -18.96 -3.89
N LEU A 31 -13.84 -18.74 -3.03
CA LEU A 31 -13.01 -19.80 -2.44
C LEU A 31 -13.66 -20.48 -1.22
N LEU A 32 -14.50 -19.76 -0.48
CA LEU A 32 -15.08 -20.22 0.79
C LEU A 32 -16.60 -19.95 0.84
N PRO A 33 -17.41 -20.57 -0.04
CA PRO A 33 -18.84 -20.27 -0.18
C PRO A 33 -19.70 -20.66 1.03
N ARG A 34 -19.19 -21.54 1.90
CA ARG A 34 -19.89 -22.00 3.13
C ARG A 34 -19.34 -21.38 4.41
N PHE A 35 -18.37 -20.47 4.29
CA PHE A 35 -17.76 -19.83 5.45
C PHE A 35 -18.64 -18.70 5.99
N ALA A 36 -18.55 -18.43 7.28
CA ALA A 36 -19.33 -17.40 7.94
C ALA A 36 -19.22 -16.04 7.22
N GLY A 37 -20.27 -15.22 7.28
CA GLY A 37 -20.28 -13.88 6.66
C GLY A 37 -20.42 -13.87 5.12
N HIS A 38 -20.66 -15.03 4.49
CA HIS A 38 -20.76 -15.14 3.02
C HIS A 38 -21.80 -14.18 2.41
N GLN A 39 -23.02 -14.14 2.98
CA GLN A 39 -24.06 -13.24 2.47
C GLN A 39 -23.66 -11.77 2.58
N GLY A 40 -23.05 -11.36 3.71
CA GLY A 40 -22.57 -9.99 3.88
C GLY A 40 -21.51 -9.59 2.86
N ARG A 41 -20.65 -10.52 2.42
CA ARG A 41 -19.71 -10.28 1.32
C ARG A 41 -20.41 -10.11 -0.02
N VAL A 42 -21.39 -10.96 -0.33
CA VAL A 42 -22.18 -10.83 -1.56
C VAL A 42 -22.93 -9.50 -1.60
N ASP A 43 -23.58 -9.13 -0.49
CA ASP A 43 -24.33 -7.87 -0.36
C ASP A 43 -23.42 -6.65 -0.52
N PHE A 44 -22.19 -6.72 0.03
CA PHE A 44 -21.17 -5.71 -0.21
C PHE A 44 -20.82 -5.60 -1.70
N LEU A 45 -20.51 -6.70 -2.39
CA LEU A 45 -20.18 -6.64 -3.83
C LEU A 45 -21.33 -6.07 -4.67
N LEU A 46 -22.57 -6.41 -4.34
CA LEU A 46 -23.74 -5.86 -5.06
C LEU A 46 -23.92 -4.37 -4.81
N ARG A 47 -23.61 -3.88 -3.61
CA ARG A 47 -23.70 -2.47 -3.24
C ARG A 47 -22.57 -1.63 -3.83
N GLU A 48 -21.34 -2.16 -3.82
CA GLU A 48 -20.15 -1.46 -4.32
C GLU A 48 -20.05 -1.43 -5.86
N GLN A 49 -20.99 -2.07 -6.59
CA GLN A 49 -20.98 -2.02 -8.04
C GLN A 49 -21.39 -0.63 -8.54
N ALA A 50 -20.51 0.01 -9.31
CA ALA A 50 -20.77 1.29 -9.93
C ALA A 50 -21.88 1.19 -11.00
N PRO A 51 -22.55 2.31 -11.35
CA PRO A 51 -23.61 2.32 -12.36
C PRO A 51 -23.20 1.82 -13.76
N ASP A 52 -21.92 1.95 -14.12
CA ASP A 52 -21.35 1.45 -15.38
C ASP A 52 -20.99 -0.05 -15.34
N GLY A 53 -21.15 -0.69 -14.18
CA GLY A 53 -20.91 -2.10 -13.96
C GLY A 53 -19.54 -2.46 -13.36
N SER A 54 -18.63 -1.49 -13.17
CA SER A 54 -17.32 -1.76 -12.59
C SER A 54 -17.32 -1.76 -11.06
N TRP A 55 -16.19 -2.16 -10.51
CA TRP A 55 -15.77 -1.93 -9.13
C TRP A 55 -14.39 -1.28 -9.14
N GLY A 56 -14.10 -0.48 -8.11
CA GLY A 56 -12.82 0.20 -7.96
C GLY A 56 -12.73 1.53 -8.71
N GLU A 57 -11.52 2.06 -8.78
CA GLU A 57 -11.25 3.43 -9.21
C GLU A 57 -10.94 3.56 -10.72
N ALA A 58 -10.80 4.79 -11.20
CA ALA A 58 -10.47 5.11 -12.59
C ALA A 58 -9.04 4.67 -12.99
N ASP A 59 -8.58 5.04 -14.19
CA ASP A 59 -7.22 4.80 -14.70
C ASP A 59 -6.74 3.34 -14.66
N GLY A 60 -7.66 2.39 -14.75
CA GLY A 60 -7.38 0.95 -14.79
C GLY A 60 -7.35 0.26 -13.43
N TYR A 61 -7.44 1.02 -12.33
CA TYR A 61 -7.55 0.45 -10.99
C TYR A 61 -8.84 -0.34 -10.79
N GLY A 62 -9.87 -0.08 -11.59
CA GLY A 62 -11.12 -0.85 -11.58
C GLY A 62 -11.02 -2.23 -12.24
N TYR A 63 -9.97 -2.53 -13.01
CA TYR A 63 -9.93 -3.76 -13.81
C TYR A 63 -9.83 -5.03 -12.95
N VAL A 64 -8.85 -5.09 -12.05
CA VAL A 64 -8.62 -6.23 -11.14
C VAL A 64 -9.80 -6.47 -10.20
N PRO A 65 -10.34 -5.47 -9.46
CA PRO A 65 -11.51 -5.68 -8.61
C PRO A 65 -12.76 -6.04 -9.42
N THR A 66 -12.99 -5.46 -10.60
CA THR A 66 -14.13 -5.85 -11.47
C THR A 66 -14.01 -7.30 -11.94
N LEU A 67 -12.82 -7.73 -12.35
CA LEU A 67 -12.57 -9.11 -12.77
C LEU A 67 -12.79 -10.10 -11.61
N SER A 68 -12.33 -9.73 -10.42
CA SER A 68 -12.53 -10.50 -9.19
C SER A 68 -14.01 -10.58 -8.80
N ALA A 69 -14.72 -9.46 -8.72
CA ALA A 69 -16.15 -9.41 -8.35
C ALA A 69 -17.02 -10.15 -9.37
N THR A 70 -16.72 -9.99 -10.67
CA THR A 70 -17.43 -10.69 -11.75
C THR A 70 -17.29 -12.20 -11.62
N GLU A 71 -16.08 -12.72 -11.39
CA GLU A 71 -15.86 -14.15 -11.19
C GLU A 71 -16.64 -14.67 -9.99
N SER A 72 -16.58 -13.97 -8.85
CA SER A 72 -17.24 -14.43 -7.63
C SER A 72 -18.77 -14.34 -7.70
N LEU A 73 -19.32 -13.34 -8.38
CA LEU A 73 -20.77 -13.20 -8.57
C LEU A 73 -21.32 -14.24 -9.56
N LEU A 74 -20.53 -14.63 -10.58
CA LEU A 74 -20.85 -15.81 -11.39
C LEU A 74 -20.87 -17.08 -10.52
N ALA A 75 -19.89 -17.23 -9.63
CA ALA A 75 -19.79 -18.38 -8.72
C ALA A 75 -20.96 -18.45 -7.72
N ALA A 76 -21.40 -17.29 -7.21
CA ALA A 76 -22.47 -17.16 -6.22
C ALA A 76 -23.89 -17.12 -6.81
N GLY A 77 -24.05 -17.16 -8.14
CA GLY A 77 -25.36 -17.20 -8.79
C GLY A 77 -26.04 -15.83 -8.94
N HIS A 78 -25.26 -14.76 -9.14
CA HIS A 78 -25.75 -13.40 -9.40
C HIS A 78 -25.45 -12.95 -10.84
N PRO A 79 -26.09 -13.55 -11.86
CA PRO A 79 -25.73 -13.37 -13.27
C PRO A 79 -25.99 -11.96 -13.80
N GLU A 80 -26.92 -11.20 -13.23
CA GLU A 80 -27.21 -9.83 -13.68
C GLU A 80 -26.08 -8.86 -13.33
N ALA A 81 -25.62 -8.87 -12.07
CA ALA A 81 -24.50 -8.05 -11.61
C ALA A 81 -23.19 -8.47 -12.31
N ALA A 82 -22.95 -9.78 -12.42
CA ALA A 82 -21.82 -10.32 -13.19
C ALA A 82 -21.89 -9.93 -14.67
N GLY A 83 -23.08 -9.93 -15.27
CA GLY A 83 -23.30 -9.52 -16.66
C GLY A 83 -22.89 -8.07 -16.93
N ARG A 84 -23.20 -7.16 -15.99
CA ARG A 84 -22.73 -5.76 -16.05
C ARG A 84 -21.20 -5.67 -15.94
N GLY A 85 -20.60 -6.41 -15.01
CA GLY A 85 -19.13 -6.47 -14.88
C GLY A 85 -18.44 -7.00 -16.14
N LEU A 86 -18.98 -8.06 -16.76
CA LEU A 86 -18.50 -8.58 -18.04
C LEU A 86 -18.61 -7.56 -19.18
N ALA A 87 -19.72 -6.80 -19.24
CA ALA A 87 -19.90 -5.77 -20.24
C ALA A 87 -18.83 -4.67 -20.11
N TRP A 88 -18.56 -4.25 -18.87
CA TRP A 88 -17.51 -3.27 -18.58
C TRP A 88 -16.12 -3.80 -18.95
N LEU A 89 -15.76 -5.04 -18.55
CA LEU A 89 -14.46 -5.65 -18.86
C LEU A 89 -14.21 -5.74 -20.37
N ARG A 90 -15.23 -6.11 -21.16
CA ARG A 90 -15.13 -6.11 -22.63
C ARG A 90 -14.89 -4.73 -23.21
N SER A 91 -15.61 -3.73 -22.70
CA SER A 91 -15.43 -2.34 -23.10
C SER A 91 -14.01 -1.86 -22.81
N TRP A 92 -13.49 -2.18 -21.63
CA TRP A 92 -12.12 -1.86 -21.24
C TRP A 92 -11.07 -2.49 -22.15
N LEU A 93 -11.19 -3.80 -22.42
CA LEU A 93 -10.26 -4.53 -23.29
C LEU A 93 -10.21 -3.95 -24.71
N ALA A 94 -11.32 -3.41 -25.21
CA ALA A 94 -11.36 -2.73 -26.51
C ALA A 94 -10.63 -1.37 -26.49
N GLY A 95 -10.54 -0.70 -25.33
CA GLY A 95 -9.92 0.61 -25.16
C GLY A 95 -8.39 0.59 -25.06
N GLY A 96 -7.77 -0.54 -24.69
CA GLY A 96 -6.31 -0.70 -24.68
C GLY A 96 -5.57 0.15 -23.65
N VAL A 97 -6.23 0.58 -22.58
CA VAL A 97 -5.62 1.34 -21.48
C VAL A 97 -4.68 0.43 -20.69
N PRO A 98 -3.43 0.86 -20.41
CA PRO A 98 -2.50 0.09 -19.57
C PRO A 98 -3.07 -0.16 -18.19
N LEU A 99 -2.78 -1.33 -17.63
CA LEU A 99 -3.12 -1.62 -16.24
C LEU A 99 -2.06 -1.05 -15.30
N PRO A 100 -2.47 -0.56 -14.11
CA PRO A 100 -1.52 -0.19 -13.06
C PRO A 100 -0.73 -1.41 -12.58
N ASP A 101 0.51 -1.18 -12.15
CA ASP A 101 1.41 -2.20 -11.61
C ASP A 101 1.05 -2.52 -10.14
N THR A 102 -0.17 -3.03 -9.91
CA THR A 102 -0.59 -3.54 -8.59
C THR A 102 0.12 -4.87 -8.28
N ILE A 103 0.10 -5.28 -7.01
CA ILE A 103 0.86 -6.44 -6.53
C ILE A 103 0.46 -7.70 -7.30
N ALA A 104 1.46 -8.32 -7.95
CA ALA A 104 1.34 -9.56 -8.71
C ALA A 104 0.29 -9.52 -9.84
N VAL A 105 0.01 -8.33 -10.40
CA VAL A 105 -1.00 -8.15 -11.45
C VAL A 105 -0.79 -9.12 -12.63
N GLU A 106 0.46 -9.43 -13.01
CA GLU A 106 0.77 -10.38 -14.09
C GLU A 106 0.38 -11.83 -13.81
N LEU A 107 0.14 -12.21 -12.55
CA LEU A 107 -0.34 -13.54 -12.17
C LEU A 107 -1.84 -13.50 -11.89
N VAL A 108 -2.32 -12.44 -11.23
CA VAL A 108 -3.72 -12.25 -10.85
C VAL A 108 -4.62 -12.14 -12.06
N VAL A 109 -4.28 -11.29 -13.03
CA VAL A 109 -5.12 -11.04 -14.21
C VAL A 109 -5.31 -12.32 -15.05
N PRO A 110 -4.26 -13.07 -15.42
CA PRO A 110 -4.45 -14.33 -16.14
C PRO A 110 -5.20 -15.38 -15.33
N ALA A 111 -4.95 -15.46 -14.01
CA ALA A 111 -5.62 -16.44 -13.16
C ALA A 111 -7.13 -16.19 -13.09
N LEU A 112 -7.54 -14.95 -12.85
CA LEU A 112 -8.96 -14.58 -12.80
C LEU A 112 -9.62 -14.64 -14.18
N THR A 113 -8.93 -14.24 -15.25
CA THR A 113 -9.46 -14.34 -16.62
C THR A 113 -9.77 -15.80 -16.96
N ALA A 114 -8.88 -16.73 -16.62
CA ALA A 114 -9.12 -18.16 -16.81
C ALA A 114 -10.32 -18.66 -15.97
N GLN A 115 -10.47 -18.21 -14.72
CA GLN A 115 -11.60 -18.58 -13.86
C GLN A 115 -12.94 -18.04 -14.38
N VAL A 116 -12.99 -16.80 -14.85
CA VAL A 116 -14.17 -16.22 -15.51
C VAL A 116 -14.51 -17.03 -16.77
N ASN A 117 -13.52 -17.26 -17.63
CA ASN A 117 -13.72 -17.98 -18.90
C ASN A 117 -14.18 -19.42 -18.73
N ALA A 118 -13.83 -20.08 -17.61
CA ALA A 118 -14.32 -21.42 -17.28
C ALA A 118 -15.84 -21.47 -16.99
N ARG A 119 -16.44 -20.31 -16.67
CA ARG A 119 -17.88 -20.17 -16.38
C ARG A 119 -18.68 -19.63 -17.57
N LEU A 120 -18.02 -19.31 -18.68
CA LEU A 120 -18.63 -18.69 -19.86
C LEU A 120 -18.66 -19.64 -21.07
N PRO A 121 -19.64 -19.50 -21.97
CA PRO A 121 -19.58 -20.17 -23.27
C PRO A 121 -18.40 -19.61 -24.08
N ARG A 122 -17.83 -20.42 -24.99
CA ARG A 122 -16.64 -20.04 -25.80
C ARG A 122 -16.79 -18.68 -26.51
N ALA A 123 -17.94 -18.40 -27.11
CA ALA A 123 -18.20 -17.13 -27.81
C ALA A 123 -18.22 -15.91 -26.87
N GLY A 124 -18.32 -16.14 -25.56
CA GLY A 124 -18.34 -15.12 -24.52
C GLY A 124 -17.06 -15.09 -23.68
N GLN A 125 -15.98 -15.76 -24.06
CA GLN A 125 -14.73 -15.66 -23.29
C GLN A 125 -14.09 -14.27 -23.45
N LEU A 126 -13.32 -13.87 -22.44
CA LEU A 126 -12.51 -12.65 -22.39
C LEU A 126 -11.09 -12.97 -22.85
N ASP A 127 -10.50 -12.05 -23.60
CA ASP A 127 -9.07 -12.05 -23.91
C ASP A 127 -8.27 -11.47 -22.73
N LEU A 128 -6.97 -11.74 -22.70
CA LEU A 128 -6.06 -11.04 -21.78
C LEU A 128 -5.84 -9.60 -22.23
N PRO A 129 -5.65 -8.65 -21.30
CA PRO A 129 -5.23 -7.29 -21.63
C PRO A 129 -3.93 -7.26 -22.42
N ARG A 130 -3.75 -6.22 -23.24
CA ARG A 130 -2.53 -6.03 -24.01
C ARG A 130 -1.31 -6.00 -23.08
N GLY A 131 -0.30 -6.81 -23.39
CA GLY A 131 0.94 -6.91 -22.62
C GLY A 131 0.93 -8.01 -21.54
N PHE A 132 -0.20 -8.67 -21.31
CA PHE A 132 -0.29 -9.81 -20.40
C PHE A 132 -0.10 -11.14 -21.15
N ASP A 133 0.54 -12.10 -20.48
CA ASP A 133 0.80 -13.45 -20.96
C ASP A 133 0.50 -14.44 -19.82
N GLU A 134 -0.11 -15.58 -20.14
CA GLU A 134 -0.42 -16.63 -19.16
C GLU A 134 0.81 -17.48 -18.77
N LYS A 135 1.88 -17.47 -19.57
CA LYS A 135 3.07 -18.32 -19.37
C LYS A 135 3.70 -18.21 -17.98
N PRO A 136 3.87 -17.02 -17.36
CA PRO A 136 4.43 -16.94 -16.01
C PRO A 136 3.58 -17.67 -14.98
N LEU A 137 2.25 -17.53 -15.08
CA LEU A 137 1.30 -18.24 -14.22
C LEU A 137 1.35 -19.75 -14.44
N LEU A 138 1.33 -20.20 -15.70
CA LEU A 138 1.41 -21.62 -16.04
C LEU A 138 2.71 -22.24 -15.52
N LYS A 139 3.85 -21.57 -15.74
CA LYS A 139 5.15 -22.01 -15.23
C LYS A 139 5.18 -22.09 -13.71
N LEU A 140 4.54 -21.15 -13.02
CA LEU A 140 4.43 -21.19 -11.56
C LEU A 140 3.61 -22.40 -11.10
N ARG A 141 2.43 -22.63 -11.71
CA ARG A 141 1.57 -23.78 -11.40
C ARG A 141 2.27 -25.12 -11.67
N ASP A 142 2.91 -25.28 -12.83
CA ASP A 142 3.67 -26.48 -13.18
C ASP A 142 4.76 -26.80 -12.15
N ARG A 143 5.43 -25.77 -11.61
CA ARG A 143 6.46 -25.96 -10.57
C ARG A 143 5.84 -26.43 -9.25
N VAL A 144 4.70 -25.87 -8.86
CA VAL A 144 4.00 -26.30 -7.64
C VAL A 144 3.50 -27.74 -7.78
N ASP A 145 2.96 -28.11 -8.94
CA ASP A 145 2.54 -29.48 -9.24
C ASP A 145 3.71 -30.49 -9.21
N GLN A 146 4.93 -30.02 -9.50
CA GLN A 146 6.17 -30.79 -9.34
C GLN A 146 6.70 -30.82 -7.90
N GLY A 147 5.98 -30.25 -6.94
CA GLY A 147 6.35 -30.22 -5.51
C GLY A 147 7.34 -29.12 -5.13
N HIS A 148 7.60 -28.15 -6.01
CA HIS A 148 8.44 -27.00 -5.65
C HIS A 148 7.67 -26.01 -4.78
N ARG A 149 8.35 -25.51 -3.73
CA ARG A 149 7.81 -24.44 -2.87
C ARG A 149 7.66 -23.12 -3.63
N VAL A 150 6.63 -22.37 -3.26
CA VAL A 150 6.37 -21.02 -3.78
C VAL A 150 7.30 -20.03 -3.05
N PRO A 151 7.97 -19.11 -3.78
CA PRO A 151 8.76 -18.05 -3.16
C PRO A 151 7.94 -17.20 -2.18
N VAL A 152 8.54 -16.82 -1.05
CA VAL A 152 7.87 -16.06 0.03
C VAL A 152 7.19 -14.79 -0.47
N LYS A 153 7.82 -14.05 -1.39
CA LYS A 153 7.23 -12.83 -1.99
C LYS A 153 5.93 -13.05 -2.77
N LEU A 154 5.62 -14.30 -3.15
CA LEU A 154 4.37 -14.66 -3.82
C LEU A 154 3.33 -15.26 -2.87
N TRP A 155 3.65 -15.45 -1.58
CA TRP A 155 2.69 -15.97 -0.61
C TRP A 155 1.47 -15.07 -0.44
N ALA A 156 1.63 -13.76 -0.63
CA ALA A 156 0.51 -12.84 -0.59
C ALA A 156 -0.49 -13.04 -1.75
N SER A 157 -0.16 -13.82 -2.78
CA SER A 157 -0.99 -14.04 -3.98
C SER A 157 -1.23 -15.54 -4.26
N LEU A 158 -1.28 -16.39 -3.23
CA LEU A 158 -1.43 -17.85 -3.42
C LEU A 158 -2.75 -18.25 -4.10
N GLU A 159 -3.79 -17.42 -4.02
CA GLU A 159 -5.09 -17.68 -4.64
C GLU A 159 -5.02 -17.85 -6.16
N VAL A 160 -3.97 -17.35 -6.80
CA VAL A 160 -3.71 -17.59 -8.24
C VAL A 160 -3.43 -19.07 -8.54
N LEU A 161 -3.08 -19.88 -7.54
CA LEU A 161 -2.84 -21.32 -7.66
C LEU A 161 -4.12 -22.16 -7.54
N GLY A 162 -5.26 -21.56 -7.17
CA GLY A 162 -6.50 -22.30 -6.92
C GLY A 162 -6.31 -23.37 -5.84
N THR A 163 -6.76 -24.61 -6.11
CA THR A 163 -6.71 -25.72 -5.14
C THR A 163 -5.28 -26.15 -4.76
N ALA A 164 -4.28 -25.81 -5.57
CA ALA A 164 -2.87 -26.11 -5.28
C ALA A 164 -2.25 -25.15 -4.24
N ALA A 165 -2.96 -24.10 -3.80
CA ALA A 165 -2.44 -23.13 -2.82
C ALA A 165 -1.95 -23.77 -1.52
N ARG A 166 -2.58 -24.86 -1.06
CA ARG A 166 -2.14 -25.65 0.11
C ARG A 166 -0.77 -26.33 -0.05
N GLN A 167 -0.36 -26.61 -1.28
CA GLN A 167 0.90 -27.28 -1.60
C GLN A 167 2.05 -26.29 -1.77
N SER A 168 1.78 -24.99 -1.61
CA SER A 168 2.75 -23.90 -1.77
C SER A 168 3.94 -23.98 -0.81
N GLY A 169 3.78 -24.66 0.33
CA GLY A 169 4.74 -24.64 1.43
C GLY A 169 4.71 -23.34 2.23
N ALA A 170 3.68 -22.51 2.08
CA ALA A 170 3.46 -21.33 2.90
C ALA A 170 3.02 -21.70 4.32
N GLU A 171 3.52 -20.95 5.28
CA GLU A 171 3.27 -21.15 6.71
C GLU A 171 2.54 -19.91 7.26
N PRO A 172 1.27 -20.03 7.69
CA PRO A 172 0.54 -18.89 8.21
C PRO A 172 1.16 -18.33 9.51
N ALA A 173 1.36 -17.03 9.58
CA ALA A 173 1.77 -16.31 10.78
C ALA A 173 0.54 -15.68 11.44
N GLY A 174 0.29 -15.97 12.73
CA GLY A 174 -0.92 -15.48 13.41
C GLY A 174 -2.23 -15.97 12.75
N GLY A 175 -2.17 -17.03 11.94
CA GLY A 175 -3.29 -17.53 11.13
C GLY A 175 -3.38 -16.94 9.72
N ALA A 176 -2.67 -15.85 9.41
CA ALA A 176 -2.67 -15.23 8.10
C ALA A 176 -1.54 -15.77 7.22
N VAL A 177 -1.83 -16.06 5.95
CA VAL A 177 -0.79 -16.28 4.94
C VAL A 177 -0.40 -14.93 4.34
N ALA A 178 0.80 -14.46 4.67
CA ALA A 178 1.38 -13.20 4.17
C ALA A 178 0.39 -12.03 4.23
N CYS A 179 -0.30 -11.90 5.36
CA CYS A 179 -1.30 -10.87 5.65
C CYS A 179 -2.41 -10.71 4.58
N SER A 180 -2.65 -11.71 3.71
CA SER A 180 -3.67 -11.64 2.67
C SER A 180 -4.86 -12.54 2.99
N PRO A 181 -6.07 -11.98 3.12
CA PRO A 181 -7.28 -12.79 3.29
C PRO A 181 -7.53 -13.76 2.13
N ALA A 182 -7.32 -13.35 0.88
CA ALA A 182 -7.45 -14.18 -0.31
C ALA A 182 -6.46 -15.37 -0.31
N ALA A 183 -5.18 -15.12 -0.05
CA ALA A 183 -4.18 -16.17 0.05
C ALA A 183 -4.49 -17.12 1.22
N THR A 184 -4.92 -16.57 2.35
CA THR A 184 -5.33 -17.34 3.52
C THR A 184 -6.56 -18.19 3.23
N ALA A 185 -7.54 -17.69 2.49
CA ALA A 185 -8.71 -18.44 2.08
C ALA A 185 -8.36 -19.57 1.11
N ALA A 186 -7.47 -19.32 0.15
CA ALA A 186 -6.98 -20.32 -0.79
C ALA A 186 -6.19 -21.43 -0.08
N TRP A 187 -5.32 -21.06 0.87
CA TRP A 187 -4.56 -21.99 1.70
C TRP A 187 -5.48 -22.76 2.67
N LEU A 188 -6.45 -22.08 3.29
CA LEU A 188 -7.41 -22.72 4.18
C LEU A 188 -8.24 -23.74 3.41
N GLY A 189 -8.71 -23.43 2.20
CA GLY A 189 -9.44 -24.36 1.33
C GLY A 189 -10.76 -24.88 1.93
N ALA A 190 -11.49 -25.69 1.15
CA ALA A 190 -12.80 -26.23 1.57
C ALA A 190 -12.69 -27.24 2.73
N ASP A 191 -11.59 -28.01 2.79
CA ASP A 191 -11.34 -29.01 3.83
C ASP A 191 -10.49 -28.43 4.98
N GLY A 192 -10.53 -27.12 5.18
CA GLY A 192 -9.78 -26.44 6.24
C GLY A 192 -10.34 -26.77 7.61
N ASP A 193 -9.49 -26.80 8.64
CA ASP A 193 -9.97 -26.85 10.01
C ASP A 193 -10.80 -25.58 10.28
N PRO A 194 -12.14 -25.69 10.45
CA PRO A 194 -12.98 -24.53 10.63
C PRO A 194 -12.64 -23.79 11.91
N ASP A 195 -12.04 -24.43 12.91
CA ASP A 195 -11.70 -23.82 14.21
C ASP A 195 -10.19 -23.54 14.36
N GLY A 196 -9.44 -23.79 13.30
CA GLY A 196 -8.01 -23.53 13.23
C GLY A 196 -7.65 -22.03 13.23
N PRO A 197 -6.37 -21.69 13.44
CA PRO A 197 -5.90 -20.30 13.51
C PRO A 197 -6.30 -19.46 12.29
N SER A 198 -6.16 -19.99 11.07
CA SER A 198 -6.51 -19.25 9.84
C SER A 198 -8.00 -18.97 9.70
N ALA A 199 -8.85 -19.91 10.10
CA ALA A 199 -10.30 -19.67 10.12
C ALA A 199 -10.68 -18.63 11.18
N ARG A 200 -10.05 -18.65 12.37
CA ARG A 200 -10.25 -17.61 13.39
C ARG A 200 -9.79 -16.23 12.90
N TYR A 201 -8.64 -16.15 12.24
CA TYR A 201 -8.16 -14.93 11.61
C TYR A 201 -9.19 -14.38 10.61
N LEU A 202 -9.65 -15.20 9.65
CA LEU A 202 -10.64 -14.78 8.65
C LEU A 202 -11.97 -14.33 9.28
N ARG A 203 -12.42 -14.97 10.38
CA ARG A 203 -13.62 -14.54 11.12
C ARG A 203 -13.41 -13.18 11.81
N ALA A 204 -12.26 -12.97 12.44
CA ALA A 204 -11.96 -11.75 13.16
C ALA A 204 -11.94 -10.52 12.22
N ILE A 205 -11.27 -10.64 11.07
CA ILE A 205 -11.12 -9.51 10.14
C ILE A 205 -12.41 -9.12 9.40
N GLN A 206 -13.37 -10.04 9.29
CA GLN A 206 -14.66 -9.76 8.63
C GLN A 206 -15.74 -9.23 9.58
N GLU A 207 -15.57 -9.44 10.89
CA GLU A 207 -16.59 -9.13 11.90
C GLU A 207 -16.96 -7.65 11.92
N PRO A 208 -16.02 -6.69 11.90
CA PRO A 208 -16.35 -5.26 11.97
C PRO A 208 -17.25 -4.77 10.83
N ALA A 209 -17.10 -5.35 9.63
CA ALA A 209 -17.86 -4.97 8.44
C ALA A 209 -19.05 -5.91 8.15
N GLY A 210 -19.26 -6.94 8.98
CA GLY A 210 -20.32 -7.93 8.78
C GLY A 210 -20.12 -8.86 7.57
N GLY A 211 -18.88 -9.09 7.13
CA GLY A 211 -18.57 -9.99 6.01
C GLY A 211 -17.38 -9.59 5.14
N PRO A 212 -17.32 -8.35 4.62
CA PRO A 212 -16.21 -7.86 3.80
C PRO A 212 -14.89 -7.86 4.56
N VAL A 213 -13.78 -7.96 3.83
CA VAL A 213 -12.43 -8.04 4.40
C VAL A 213 -11.49 -7.02 3.74
N PRO A 214 -10.43 -6.59 4.43
CA PRO A 214 -9.38 -5.75 3.82
C PRO A 214 -8.53 -6.52 2.80
N GLY A 215 -7.77 -5.80 1.97
CA GLY A 215 -6.87 -6.42 0.98
C GLY A 215 -5.53 -6.90 1.56
N VAL A 216 -5.15 -6.31 2.70
CA VAL A 216 -3.95 -6.65 3.46
C VAL A 216 -4.19 -6.34 4.93
N THR A 217 -3.96 -7.30 5.83
CA THR A 217 -3.98 -7.10 7.28
C THR A 217 -3.35 -8.29 8.02
N PRO A 218 -2.61 -8.08 9.12
CA PRO A 218 -2.22 -6.80 9.69
C PRO A 218 -1.15 -6.06 8.87
N ILE A 219 -0.99 -4.76 9.14
CA ILE A 219 0.07 -3.87 8.63
C ILE A 219 0.79 -3.18 9.82
N THR A 220 1.02 -3.93 10.90
CA THR A 220 1.39 -3.39 12.22
C THR A 220 2.65 -2.52 12.22
N TYR A 221 3.76 -3.03 11.68
CA TYR A 221 5.05 -2.31 11.72
C TYR A 221 5.03 -1.13 10.75
N PHE A 222 4.41 -1.30 9.59
CA PHE A 222 4.10 -0.23 8.64
C PHE A 222 3.31 0.90 9.33
N GLU A 223 2.16 0.60 9.96
CA GLU A 223 1.31 1.62 10.59
C GLU A 223 2.07 2.35 11.71
N GLN A 224 2.77 1.61 12.56
CA GLN A 224 3.57 2.18 13.65
C GLN A 224 4.68 3.09 13.12
N ALA A 225 5.48 2.63 12.16
CA ALA A 225 6.59 3.42 11.62
C ALA A 225 6.09 4.69 10.90
N TRP A 226 5.05 4.59 10.07
CA TRP A 226 4.50 5.74 9.35
C TRP A 226 3.88 6.79 10.27
N VAL A 227 3.18 6.36 11.33
CA VAL A 227 2.59 7.28 12.31
C VAL A 227 3.70 8.01 13.08
N LEU A 228 4.72 7.29 13.55
CA LEU A 228 5.86 7.90 14.24
C LEU A 228 6.64 8.87 13.33
N ASN A 229 6.90 8.48 12.09
CA ASN A 229 7.59 9.32 11.12
C ASN A 229 6.80 10.58 10.78
N SER A 230 5.48 10.47 10.63
CA SER A 230 4.59 11.62 10.40
C SER A 230 4.68 12.60 11.58
N LEU A 231 4.61 12.12 12.81
CA LEU A 231 4.65 12.97 14.01
C LEU A 231 6.03 13.63 14.20
N ALA A 232 7.11 12.95 13.81
CA ALA A 232 8.48 13.45 13.89
C ALA A 232 8.73 14.69 12.99
N LEU A 233 7.85 14.96 12.01
CA LEU A 233 7.90 16.20 11.22
C LEU A 233 7.46 17.45 12.01
N THR A 234 6.74 17.26 13.12
CA THR A 234 6.21 18.36 13.94
C THR A 234 7.18 18.77 15.04
N SER A 235 6.99 19.96 15.61
CA SER A 235 7.68 20.38 16.83
C SER A 235 6.89 20.05 18.11
N ASP A 236 5.79 19.29 17.98
CA ASP A 236 4.91 18.99 19.09
C ASP A 236 5.57 18.04 20.08
N ARG A 237 5.22 18.18 21.35
CA ARG A 237 5.61 17.22 22.38
C ARG A 237 4.53 16.16 22.51
N TYR A 238 4.90 14.91 22.32
CA TYR A 238 4.08 13.72 22.54
C TYR A 238 4.93 12.65 23.22
N LEU A 239 4.28 11.65 23.82
CA LEU A 239 4.97 10.49 24.40
C LEU A 239 4.66 9.26 23.54
N VAL A 240 5.70 8.66 22.97
CA VAL A 240 5.56 7.37 22.28
C VAL A 240 5.48 6.26 23.33
N PRO A 241 4.45 5.39 23.29
CA PRO A 241 4.41 4.21 24.14
C PRO A 241 5.63 3.32 23.90
N GLU A 242 6.30 2.88 24.97
CA GLU A 242 7.49 2.02 24.85
C GLU A 242 7.16 0.71 24.13
N GLU A 243 5.92 0.20 24.27
CA GLU A 243 5.49 -1.02 23.57
C GLU A 243 5.55 -0.87 22.05
N VAL A 244 5.29 0.33 21.51
CA VAL A 244 5.40 0.59 20.06
C VAL A 244 6.86 0.56 19.62
N LEU A 245 7.75 1.19 20.38
CA LEU A 245 9.19 1.18 20.08
C LEU A 245 9.79 -0.22 20.23
N ASP A 246 9.36 -0.99 21.24
CA ASP A 246 9.75 -2.39 21.43
C ASP A 246 9.26 -3.27 20.28
N SER A 247 8.04 -3.03 19.78
CA SER A 247 7.48 -3.73 18.63
C SER A 247 8.32 -3.52 17.37
N LEU A 248 8.66 -2.27 17.07
CA LEU A 248 9.51 -1.90 15.93
C LEU A 248 10.95 -2.42 16.07
N ASP A 249 11.52 -2.36 17.27
CA ASP A 249 12.84 -2.94 17.54
C ASP A 249 12.87 -4.46 17.33
N ALA A 250 11.82 -5.16 17.78
CA ALA A 250 11.71 -6.60 17.61
C ALA A 250 11.47 -7.03 16.16
N ALA A 251 10.85 -6.15 15.35
CA ALA A 251 10.65 -6.37 13.92
C ALA A 251 11.96 -6.32 13.11
N LEU A 252 12.95 -5.57 13.59
CA LEU A 252 14.20 -5.33 12.88
C LEU A 252 15.16 -6.52 13.03
N GLY A 253 15.25 -7.35 11.99
CA GLY A 253 16.16 -8.49 11.90
C GLY A 253 17.42 -8.22 11.08
N GLU A 254 18.18 -9.29 10.83
CA GLU A 254 19.39 -9.27 9.97
C GLU A 254 19.11 -8.69 8.58
N TYR A 255 17.98 -9.07 7.98
CA TYR A 255 17.56 -8.67 6.63
C TYR A 255 16.63 -7.45 6.62
N GLY A 256 16.49 -6.74 7.75
CA GLY A 256 15.56 -5.62 7.90
C GLY A 256 14.24 -5.99 8.56
N ALA A 257 13.21 -5.19 8.33
CA ALA A 257 11.87 -5.34 8.87
C ALA A 257 10.83 -5.48 7.75
N PRO A 258 9.76 -6.28 7.95
CA PRO A 258 8.60 -6.34 7.06
C PRO A 258 7.51 -5.33 7.50
N ALA A 259 6.49 -5.11 6.66
CA ALA A 259 5.27 -4.37 7.06
C ALA A 259 4.53 -4.97 8.28
N ALA A 260 4.59 -6.29 8.44
CA ALA A 260 3.94 -7.03 9.51
C ALA A 260 4.51 -8.46 9.65
N PRO A 261 4.28 -9.17 10.78
CA PRO A 261 4.67 -10.56 10.92
C PRO A 261 4.10 -11.46 9.81
N GLY A 262 4.94 -12.28 9.19
CA GLY A 262 4.55 -13.20 8.11
C GLY A 262 4.72 -12.65 6.71
N LEU A 263 5.10 -11.38 6.56
CA LEU A 263 5.56 -10.81 5.29
C LEU A 263 7.10 -10.88 5.19
N PRO A 264 7.66 -10.96 3.96
CA PRO A 264 9.09 -10.81 3.75
C PRO A 264 9.55 -9.38 4.11
N CYS A 265 10.79 -9.24 4.57
CA CYS A 265 11.40 -7.92 4.75
C CYS A 265 11.60 -7.22 3.40
N ASP A 266 11.59 -5.89 3.45
CA ASP A 266 11.80 -5.00 2.31
C ASP A 266 12.50 -3.71 2.76
N ALA A 267 13.10 -2.99 1.81
CA ALA A 267 13.83 -1.78 2.13
C ALA A 267 12.94 -0.60 2.56
N ASP A 268 11.65 -0.59 2.20
CA ASP A 268 10.75 0.52 2.48
C ASP A 268 10.38 0.54 3.97
N ASP A 269 9.80 -0.56 4.44
CA ASP A 269 9.46 -0.77 5.84
C ASP A 269 10.72 -0.76 6.71
N THR A 270 11.82 -1.38 6.25
CA THR A 270 13.10 -1.34 6.99
C THR A 270 13.58 0.10 7.19
N ALA A 271 13.56 0.93 6.15
CA ALA A 271 14.01 2.32 6.25
C ALA A 271 13.06 3.14 7.13
N ALA A 272 11.74 2.97 6.98
CA ALA A 272 10.75 3.66 7.80
C ALA A 272 10.88 3.29 9.29
N VAL A 273 11.10 2.01 9.61
CA VAL A 273 11.33 1.50 10.98
C VAL A 273 12.62 2.10 11.57
N LEU A 274 13.73 2.06 10.82
CA LEU A 274 15.01 2.62 11.24
C LEU A 274 14.92 4.13 11.50
N HIS A 275 14.21 4.86 10.64
CA HIS A 275 13.97 6.29 10.80
C HIS A 275 13.10 6.57 12.02
N ALA A 276 12.03 5.81 12.23
CA ALA A 276 11.13 5.94 13.38
C ALA A 276 11.87 5.70 14.70
N LEU A 277 12.63 4.60 14.81
CA LEU A 277 13.42 4.27 15.99
C LEU A 277 14.48 5.35 16.27
N THR A 278 15.23 5.77 15.26
CA THR A 278 16.30 6.78 15.43
C THR A 278 15.75 8.14 15.84
N SER A 279 14.65 8.58 15.21
CA SER A 279 13.98 9.85 15.53
C SER A 279 13.43 9.90 16.95
N HIS A 280 13.18 8.74 17.56
CA HIS A 280 12.67 8.59 18.92
C HIS A 280 13.73 8.04 19.89
N GLY A 281 15.01 8.19 19.57
CA GLY A 281 16.14 7.96 20.49
C GLY A 281 16.69 6.53 20.52
N ARG A 282 16.12 5.60 19.76
CA ARG A 282 16.60 4.21 19.62
C ARG A 282 17.43 4.04 18.35
N VAL A 283 18.65 4.57 18.38
CA VAL A 283 19.53 4.53 17.19
C VAL A 283 19.95 3.09 16.86
N ARG A 284 19.69 2.65 15.64
CA ARG A 284 20.13 1.36 15.06
C ARG A 284 20.96 1.62 13.80
N ARG A 285 21.98 0.80 13.58
CA ARG A 285 22.82 0.94 12.39
C ARG A 285 22.07 0.38 11.16
N PRO A 286 21.99 1.13 10.05
CA PRO A 286 21.19 0.74 8.88
C PRO A 286 21.95 -0.24 7.98
N ASP A 287 22.66 -1.21 8.56
CA ASP A 287 23.46 -2.19 7.79
C ASP A 287 22.57 -3.08 6.92
N SER A 288 21.37 -3.45 7.39
CA SER A 288 20.41 -4.27 6.66
C SER A 288 19.93 -3.63 5.35
N LEU A 289 19.93 -2.30 5.23
CA LEU A 289 19.57 -1.63 3.99
C LEU A 289 20.59 -1.88 2.88
N LEU A 290 21.86 -2.11 3.21
CA LEU A 290 22.92 -2.26 2.22
C LEU A 290 22.74 -3.50 1.32
N ASP A 291 22.00 -4.50 1.77
CA ASP A 291 21.68 -5.70 0.97
C ASP A 291 20.69 -5.42 -0.17
N TYR A 292 19.98 -4.30 -0.09
CA TYR A 292 19.04 -3.83 -1.11
C TYR A 292 19.68 -2.85 -2.10
N ARG A 293 20.96 -2.53 -1.91
CA ARG A 293 21.69 -1.55 -2.73
C ARG A 293 22.03 -2.12 -4.11
N THR A 294 21.77 -1.31 -5.14
CA THR A 294 22.29 -1.47 -6.50
C THR A 294 23.43 -0.49 -6.76
N ASP A 295 23.91 -0.43 -7.99
CA ASP A 295 24.93 0.57 -8.39
C ASP A 295 24.39 2.01 -8.30
N ASP A 296 23.08 2.21 -8.51
CA ASP A 296 22.48 3.53 -8.68
C ASP A 296 21.39 3.88 -7.64
N TYR A 297 20.75 2.89 -7.02
CA TYR A 297 19.61 3.08 -6.11
C TYR A 297 19.44 1.92 -5.12
N PHE A 298 18.38 1.91 -4.31
CA PHE A 298 18.01 0.77 -3.47
C PHE A 298 16.72 0.12 -3.98
N THR A 299 16.73 -1.19 -4.19
CA THR A 299 15.51 -1.94 -4.51
C THR A 299 14.59 -2.04 -3.30
N CYS A 300 13.27 -2.01 -3.49
CA CYS A 300 12.34 -2.31 -2.38
C CYS A 300 12.39 -3.80 -2.02
N PHE A 301 12.22 -4.67 -3.01
CA PHE A 301 12.46 -6.11 -2.86
C PHE A 301 13.60 -6.57 -3.79
N PRO A 302 14.39 -7.59 -3.39
CA PRO A 302 15.34 -8.23 -4.29
C PRO A 302 14.65 -8.77 -5.55
N ASP A 303 15.31 -8.60 -6.69
CA ASP A 303 14.82 -8.98 -8.02
C ASP A 303 13.46 -8.35 -8.37
N GLU A 304 13.24 -7.09 -7.99
CA GLU A 304 12.09 -6.32 -8.46
C GLU A 304 12.29 -5.82 -9.90
N ARG A 305 11.18 -5.68 -10.64
CA ARG A 305 11.21 -5.21 -12.04
C ARG A 305 11.33 -3.69 -12.14
N ASN A 306 10.58 -2.99 -11.29
CA ASN A 306 10.46 -1.54 -11.28
C ASN A 306 10.98 -1.02 -9.93
N PRO A 307 11.85 0.00 -9.95
CA PRO A 307 12.33 0.63 -8.73
C PRO A 307 11.19 1.36 -8.01
N SER A 308 11.28 1.44 -6.68
CA SER A 308 10.40 2.25 -5.85
C SER A 308 11.05 3.60 -5.54
N ILE A 309 10.35 4.67 -5.86
CA ILE A 309 10.78 6.05 -5.65
C ILE A 309 10.62 6.43 -4.17
N SER A 310 9.48 6.10 -3.57
CA SER A 310 9.23 6.36 -2.15
C SER A 310 10.21 5.59 -1.26
N THR A 311 10.57 4.36 -1.64
CA THR A 311 11.55 3.56 -0.90
C THR A 311 12.92 4.21 -0.87
N ASN A 312 13.37 4.79 -1.98
CA ASN A 312 14.63 5.51 -2.00
C ASN A 312 14.55 6.80 -1.17
N ALA A 313 13.41 7.49 -1.14
CA ALA A 313 13.20 8.61 -0.24
C ALA A 313 13.27 8.20 1.24
N HIS A 314 12.62 7.11 1.65
CA HIS A 314 12.69 6.62 3.02
C HIS A 314 14.10 6.10 3.38
N VAL A 315 14.82 5.46 2.45
CA VAL A 315 16.23 5.09 2.64
C VAL A 315 17.09 6.33 2.86
N LEU A 316 16.88 7.41 2.11
CA LEU A 316 17.55 8.69 2.34
C LEU A 316 17.27 9.23 3.74
N GLU A 317 16.03 9.17 4.21
CA GLU A 317 15.66 9.56 5.57
C GLU A 317 16.37 8.72 6.63
N ALA A 318 16.36 7.39 6.50
CA ALA A 318 17.00 6.47 7.43
C ALA A 318 18.53 6.69 7.52
N LEU A 319 19.21 6.80 6.37
CA LEU A 319 20.64 7.07 6.32
C LEU A 319 20.97 8.47 6.84
N GLY A 320 20.15 9.47 6.48
CA GLY A 320 20.30 10.86 6.88
C GLY A 320 20.19 11.05 8.38
N VAL A 321 19.11 10.54 8.99
CA VAL A 321 18.89 10.65 10.44
C VAL A 321 19.95 9.86 11.22
N TYR A 322 20.38 8.69 10.71
CA TYR A 322 21.44 7.91 11.34
C TYR A 322 22.77 8.65 11.33
N LEU A 323 23.18 9.23 10.20
CA LEU A 323 24.44 9.98 10.09
C LEU A 323 24.42 11.27 10.93
N ALA A 324 23.26 11.91 11.08
CA ALA A 324 23.09 13.02 12.02
C ALA A 324 23.33 12.58 13.47
N ALA A 325 22.84 11.40 13.86
CA ALA A 325 23.05 10.83 15.19
C ALA A 325 24.46 10.22 15.38
N ARG A 326 25.11 9.76 14.31
CA ARG A 326 26.41 9.07 14.31
C ARG A 326 27.35 9.60 13.20
N PRO A 327 27.86 10.84 13.30
CA PRO A 327 28.68 11.45 12.24
C PRO A 327 29.97 10.68 11.90
N GLY A 328 30.50 9.87 12.83
CA GLY A 328 31.69 9.05 12.60
C GLY A 328 31.49 7.92 11.58
N GLU A 329 30.25 7.62 11.19
CA GLU A 329 29.89 6.57 10.24
C GLU A 329 29.79 7.07 8.78
N GLU A 330 30.10 8.35 8.54
CA GLU A 330 30.13 8.97 7.20
C GLU A 330 30.96 8.15 6.18
N PRO A 331 32.13 7.56 6.51
CA PRO A 331 32.89 6.74 5.55
C PRO A 331 32.14 5.51 5.04
N ARG A 332 31.15 5.00 5.78
CA ARG A 332 30.36 3.82 5.40
C ARG A 332 29.09 4.19 4.66
N PHE A 333 28.35 5.19 5.15
CA PHE A 333 27.01 5.51 4.65
C PHE A 333 26.91 6.81 3.85
N GLY A 334 27.95 7.64 3.81
CA GLY A 334 27.97 8.89 3.06
C GLY A 334 27.84 8.67 1.54
N GLY A 335 28.55 7.68 1.00
CA GLY A 335 28.43 7.27 -0.41
C GLY A 335 27.01 6.79 -0.77
N PRO A 336 26.45 5.80 -0.05
CA PRO A 336 25.06 5.39 -0.22
C PRO A 336 24.04 6.54 -0.13
N ARG A 337 24.18 7.46 0.85
CA ARG A 337 23.31 8.63 0.98
C ARG A 337 23.37 9.52 -0.27
N SER A 338 24.58 9.86 -0.72
CA SER A 338 24.77 10.71 -1.92
C SER A 338 24.22 10.06 -3.18
N MET A 339 24.45 8.76 -3.36
CA MET A 339 23.92 7.98 -4.49
C MET A 339 22.39 8.10 -4.58
N VAL A 340 21.69 7.91 -3.45
CA VAL A 340 20.22 8.01 -3.41
C VAL A 340 19.74 9.43 -3.69
N VAL A 341 20.44 10.45 -3.19
CA VAL A 341 20.11 11.85 -3.52
C VAL A 341 20.21 12.08 -5.02
N ASP A 342 21.32 11.70 -5.65
CA ASP A 342 21.54 11.90 -7.08
C ASP A 342 20.47 11.16 -7.91
N TRP A 343 20.12 9.94 -7.51
CA TRP A 343 19.09 9.16 -8.18
C TRP A 343 17.69 9.80 -8.05
N LEU A 344 17.28 10.23 -6.85
CA LEU A 344 15.99 10.90 -6.65
C LEU A 344 15.87 12.20 -7.46
N LEU A 345 16.97 12.95 -7.59
CA LEU A 345 17.02 14.15 -8.44
C LEU A 345 16.89 13.82 -9.93
N ALA A 346 17.48 12.70 -10.37
CA ALA A 346 17.41 12.26 -11.77
C ALA A 346 16.05 11.66 -12.16
N THR A 347 15.27 11.19 -11.20
CA THR A 347 13.94 10.59 -11.42
C THR A 347 12.77 11.57 -11.26
N GLN A 348 13.04 12.84 -10.95
CA GLN A 348 11.99 13.85 -10.89
C GLN A 348 11.35 14.05 -12.28
N GLU A 349 10.02 14.07 -12.32
CA GLU A 349 9.29 14.36 -13.54
C GLU A 349 9.50 15.81 -13.98
N SER A 350 9.35 16.07 -15.28
CA SER A 350 9.56 17.41 -15.85
C SER A 350 8.64 18.50 -15.27
N ASP A 351 7.49 18.11 -14.71
CA ASP A 351 6.56 19.02 -14.05
C ASP A 351 6.90 19.30 -12.58
N GLY A 352 7.86 18.56 -12.01
CA GLY A 352 8.32 18.66 -10.62
C GLY A 352 7.77 17.57 -9.68
N SER A 353 6.90 16.69 -10.16
CA SER A 353 6.34 15.59 -9.38
C SER A 353 7.23 14.33 -9.38
N TRP A 354 6.83 13.35 -8.57
CA TRP A 354 7.29 11.96 -8.66
C TRP A 354 6.08 11.03 -8.68
N LEU A 355 6.29 9.83 -9.21
CA LEU A 355 5.35 8.71 -9.18
C LEU A 355 5.99 7.52 -8.49
N ASP A 356 5.19 6.72 -7.79
CA ASP A 356 5.69 5.55 -7.11
C ASP A 356 4.80 4.33 -7.37
N LYS A 357 5.40 3.14 -7.27
CA LYS A 357 4.71 1.87 -7.55
C LYS A 357 3.85 1.37 -6.39
N TRP A 358 4.00 1.92 -5.17
CA TRP A 358 3.24 1.49 -4.00
C TRP A 358 2.01 2.35 -3.73
N HIS A 359 1.84 3.44 -4.45
CA HIS A 359 0.76 4.40 -4.20
C HIS A 359 0.24 5.04 -5.49
N ALA A 360 -1.08 5.12 -5.63
CA ALA A 360 -1.72 5.68 -6.82
C ALA A 360 -1.49 7.19 -6.93
N SER A 361 -1.34 7.89 -5.81
CA SER A 361 -1.22 9.35 -5.83
C SER A 361 0.20 9.85 -6.14
N PRO A 362 0.37 10.80 -7.09
CA PRO A 362 1.62 11.55 -7.24
C PRO A 362 1.93 12.42 -6.02
N TYR A 363 0.92 12.82 -5.23
CA TYR A 363 1.13 13.67 -4.05
C TYR A 363 1.87 12.94 -2.94
N TYR A 364 1.64 11.63 -2.79
CA TYR A 364 2.40 10.80 -1.85
C TYR A 364 3.87 10.70 -2.27
N ALA A 365 4.15 10.24 -3.48
CA ALA A 365 5.52 10.05 -3.97
C ALA A 365 6.31 11.37 -3.98
N THR A 366 5.66 12.46 -4.40
CA THR A 366 6.24 13.81 -4.37
C THR A 366 6.52 14.27 -2.95
N ALA A 367 5.64 13.96 -1.98
CA ALA A 367 5.88 14.29 -0.59
C ALA A 367 7.04 13.50 0.02
N CYS A 368 7.09 12.18 -0.16
CA CYS A 368 8.23 11.37 0.28
C CYS A 368 9.55 11.95 -0.22
N CYS A 369 9.66 12.19 -1.54
CA CYS A 369 10.89 12.69 -2.14
C CYS A 369 11.24 14.11 -1.69
N ALA A 370 10.28 15.04 -1.75
CA ALA A 370 10.55 16.44 -1.44
C ALA A 370 10.89 16.64 0.05
N LEU A 371 10.24 15.92 0.97
CA LEU A 371 10.51 16.01 2.40
C LEU A 371 11.88 15.42 2.75
N ALA A 372 12.21 14.25 2.20
CA ALA A 372 13.51 13.60 2.38
C ALA A 372 14.66 14.47 1.83
N LEU A 373 14.50 14.98 0.60
CA LEU A 373 15.49 15.84 -0.05
C LEU A 373 15.64 17.20 0.65
N ALA A 374 14.55 17.79 1.14
CA ALA A 374 14.61 19.04 1.89
C ALA A 374 15.43 18.89 3.19
N THR A 375 15.34 17.73 3.83
CA THR A 375 15.98 17.47 5.13
C THR A 375 17.40 16.95 4.97
N TYR A 376 17.63 16.00 4.06
CA TYR A 376 18.87 15.22 3.96
C TYR A 376 19.56 15.30 2.59
N GLY A 377 18.95 15.95 1.59
CA GLY A 377 19.50 16.09 0.22
C GLY A 377 20.55 17.19 0.05
N GLY A 378 20.75 18.03 1.07
CA GLY A 378 21.72 19.13 1.03
C GLY A 378 21.36 20.26 0.05
N PRO A 379 22.26 21.25 -0.14
CA PRO A 379 21.96 22.44 -0.93
C PRO A 379 21.64 22.18 -2.41
N GLY A 380 22.20 21.11 -2.99
CA GLY A 380 22.00 20.73 -4.38
C GLY A 380 20.57 20.29 -4.69
N ALA A 381 19.83 19.79 -3.70
CA ALA A 381 18.46 19.31 -3.87
C ALA A 381 17.39 20.42 -3.82
N ARG A 382 17.76 21.64 -3.41
CA ARG A 382 16.81 22.77 -3.25
C ARG A 382 16.00 23.09 -4.52
N PRO A 383 16.57 23.08 -5.75
CA PRO A 383 15.79 23.33 -6.96
C PRO A 383 14.69 22.30 -7.18
N ALA A 384 14.95 21.02 -6.89
CA ALA A 384 13.99 19.93 -7.04
C ALA A 384 12.83 20.09 -6.04
N VAL A 385 13.14 20.39 -4.77
CA VAL A 385 12.13 20.69 -3.73
C VAL A 385 11.28 21.90 -4.12
N ALA A 386 11.90 22.96 -4.66
CA ALA A 386 11.15 24.13 -5.13
C ALA A 386 10.27 23.80 -6.35
N SER A 387 10.70 22.88 -7.23
CA SER A 387 9.87 22.41 -8.34
C SER A 387 8.66 21.62 -7.86
N ALA A 388 8.86 20.73 -6.89
CA ALA A 388 7.78 19.98 -6.24
C ALA A 388 6.74 20.91 -5.60
N ALA A 389 7.20 21.93 -4.85
CA ALA A 389 6.31 22.91 -4.24
C ALA A 389 5.53 23.73 -5.28
N ARG A 390 6.16 24.12 -6.39
CA ARG A 390 5.47 24.81 -7.50
C ARG A 390 4.44 23.92 -8.16
N TRP A 391 4.76 22.66 -8.42
CA TRP A 391 3.82 21.68 -8.95
C TRP A 391 2.59 21.55 -8.06
N ILE A 392 2.79 21.36 -6.75
CA ILE A 392 1.70 21.29 -5.77
C ILE A 392 0.87 22.59 -5.79
N ALA A 393 1.51 23.76 -5.75
CA ALA A 393 0.78 25.01 -5.78
C ALA A 393 -0.06 25.18 -7.07
N ALA A 394 0.43 24.67 -8.20
CA ALA A 394 -0.25 24.74 -9.49
C ALA A 394 -1.40 23.72 -9.64
N THR A 395 -1.40 22.64 -8.87
CA THR A 395 -2.41 21.56 -8.95
C THR A 395 -3.48 21.64 -7.86
N GLN A 396 -3.49 22.69 -7.03
CA GLN A 396 -4.52 22.86 -6.01
C GLN A 396 -5.90 23.05 -6.63
N ARG A 397 -6.88 22.31 -6.11
CA ARG A 397 -8.28 22.39 -6.55
C ARG A 397 -8.94 23.68 -6.04
N PRO A 398 -10.01 24.18 -6.69
CA PRO A 398 -10.67 25.43 -6.31
C PRO A 398 -11.10 25.53 -4.84
N GLU A 399 -11.52 24.41 -4.26
CA GLU A 399 -11.93 24.27 -2.86
C GLU A 399 -10.76 24.19 -1.86
N GLY A 400 -9.52 24.18 -2.35
CA GLY A 400 -8.31 24.18 -1.52
C GLY A 400 -7.69 22.80 -1.26
N SER A 401 -8.33 21.74 -1.72
CA SER A 401 -7.84 20.37 -1.59
C SER A 401 -6.81 20.00 -2.68
N TRP A 402 -6.19 18.85 -2.52
CA TRP A 402 -5.48 18.13 -3.55
C TRP A 402 -5.98 16.70 -3.67
N GLY A 403 -5.80 16.13 -4.85
CA GLY A 403 -5.90 14.68 -5.03
C GLY A 403 -6.05 14.25 -6.48
N ARG A 404 -5.69 12.99 -6.76
CA ARG A 404 -5.59 12.41 -8.10
C ARG A 404 -6.94 12.41 -8.82
N TRP A 405 -7.96 11.85 -8.21
CA TRP A 405 -9.31 11.78 -8.79
C TRP A 405 -10.23 12.85 -8.20
N THR A 406 -10.27 12.94 -6.87
CA THR A 406 -11.05 13.91 -6.11
C THR A 406 -10.18 14.58 -5.06
N GLY A 407 -10.70 15.58 -4.35
CA GLY A 407 -10.02 16.15 -3.20
C GLY A 407 -10.04 15.20 -2.03
N THR A 408 -8.88 14.83 -1.48
CA THR A 408 -8.77 13.86 -0.38
C THR A 408 -8.04 14.43 0.81
N VAL A 409 -8.33 13.89 2.00
CA VAL A 409 -7.63 14.26 3.24
C VAL A 409 -6.15 13.90 3.16
N GLU A 410 -5.85 12.69 2.69
CA GLU A 410 -4.49 12.16 2.56
C GLU A 410 -3.61 13.04 1.66
N GLU A 411 -4.05 13.27 0.42
CA GLU A 411 -3.24 13.98 -0.57
C GLU A 411 -3.15 15.48 -0.23
N THR A 412 -4.20 16.06 0.36
CA THR A 412 -4.16 17.44 0.89
C THR A 412 -3.17 17.57 2.05
N ALA A 413 -3.08 16.57 2.92
CA ALA A 413 -2.12 16.57 4.02
C ALA A 413 -0.69 16.54 3.49
N TYR A 414 -0.38 15.63 2.57
CA TYR A 414 0.93 15.56 1.92
C TYR A 414 1.30 16.85 1.18
N ALA A 415 0.39 17.38 0.37
CA ALA A 415 0.58 18.63 -0.34
C ALA A 415 0.90 19.80 0.61
N THR A 416 0.13 19.91 1.70
CA THR A 416 0.31 20.96 2.71
C THR A 416 1.67 20.86 3.40
N GLN A 417 2.12 19.65 3.75
CA GLN A 417 3.42 19.41 4.37
C GLN A 417 4.59 19.83 3.46
N VAL A 418 4.52 19.52 2.15
CA VAL A 418 5.56 19.92 1.19
C VAL A 418 5.60 21.44 1.02
N LEU A 419 4.46 22.11 0.87
CA LEU A 419 4.42 23.57 0.75
C LEU A 419 5.02 24.26 1.97
N LEU A 420 4.72 23.77 3.18
CA LEU A 420 5.29 24.28 4.43
C LEU A 420 6.81 24.09 4.48
N ARG A 421 7.32 22.92 4.06
CA ARG A 421 8.76 22.65 4.02
C ARG A 421 9.50 23.42 2.94
N GLY A 422 8.85 23.71 1.81
CA GLY A 422 9.40 24.56 0.76
C GLY A 422 9.64 26.00 1.21
N GLY A 423 8.85 26.50 2.17
CA GLY A 423 9.10 27.76 2.88
C GLY A 423 8.95 29.04 2.02
N ASP A 424 8.41 28.93 0.80
CA ASP A 424 8.17 30.08 -0.07
C ASP A 424 6.90 30.84 0.38
N PRO A 425 7.01 32.12 0.79
CA PRO A 425 5.86 32.93 1.18
C PRO A 425 4.76 33.05 0.12
N ALA A 426 5.08 32.85 -1.17
CA ALA A 426 4.09 32.85 -2.25
C ALA A 426 3.05 31.73 -2.08
N HIS A 427 3.37 30.64 -1.37
CA HIS A 427 2.47 29.53 -1.14
C HIS A 427 1.57 29.68 0.09
N ALA A 428 1.68 30.77 0.86
CA ALA A 428 0.93 30.97 2.11
C ALA A 428 -0.59 30.86 1.91
N ALA A 429 -1.12 31.39 0.81
CA ALA A 429 -2.56 31.30 0.51
C ALA A 429 -3.00 29.87 0.18
N ALA A 430 -2.17 29.10 -0.53
CA ALA A 430 -2.44 27.70 -0.85
C ALA A 430 -2.44 26.84 0.43
N ILE A 431 -1.45 27.04 1.30
CA ILE A 431 -1.35 26.39 2.62
C ILE A 431 -2.60 26.68 3.47
N ALA A 432 -3.04 27.94 3.54
CA ALA A 432 -4.22 28.31 4.33
C ALA A 432 -5.51 27.63 3.83
N ARG A 433 -5.67 27.50 2.50
CA ARG A 433 -6.80 26.78 1.91
C ARG A 433 -6.74 25.28 2.16
N GLY A 434 -5.56 24.67 2.02
CA GLY A 434 -5.34 23.25 2.38
C GLY A 434 -5.67 22.96 3.83
N ARG A 435 -5.19 23.80 4.75
CA ARG A 435 -5.56 23.74 6.17
C ARG A 435 -7.07 23.84 6.37
N ALA A 436 -7.74 24.80 5.72
CA ALA A 436 -9.18 24.96 5.86
C ALA A 436 -9.95 23.71 5.39
N PHE A 437 -9.51 23.10 4.28
CA PHE A 437 -10.04 21.82 3.82
C PHE A 437 -9.85 20.72 4.87
N LEU A 438 -8.63 20.53 5.39
CA LEU A 438 -8.32 19.50 6.40
C LEU A 438 -9.10 19.70 7.71
N VAL A 439 -9.31 20.94 8.15
CA VAL A 439 -10.12 21.23 9.34
C VAL A 439 -11.59 20.86 9.10
N GLY A 440 -12.11 21.13 7.90
CA GLY A 440 -13.49 20.85 7.53
C GLY A 440 -13.79 19.39 7.17
N HIS A 441 -12.77 18.57 6.89
CA HIS A 441 -12.93 17.20 6.42
C HIS A 441 -12.13 16.22 7.28
N ASP A 442 -12.84 15.39 8.03
CA ASP A 442 -12.27 14.34 8.87
C ASP A 442 -13.30 13.22 9.06
N ASP A 443 -13.46 12.39 8.03
CA ASP A 443 -14.24 11.17 8.13
C ASP A 443 -13.35 9.95 7.84
N PRO A 444 -12.70 9.37 8.86
CA PRO A 444 -11.82 8.22 8.68
C PRO A 444 -12.51 6.98 8.10
N ALA A 445 -13.84 6.88 8.17
CA ALA A 445 -14.59 5.78 7.56
C ALA A 445 -14.65 5.89 6.03
N ASP A 446 -14.51 7.11 5.50
CA ASP A 446 -14.65 7.46 4.08
C ASP A 446 -13.31 7.85 3.42
N TYR A 447 -12.18 7.56 4.08
CA TYR A 447 -10.89 7.78 3.45
C TYR A 447 -10.74 6.86 2.22
N PRO A 448 -10.48 7.43 1.03
CA PRO A 448 -10.38 6.64 -0.20
C PRO A 448 -9.11 5.79 -0.20
N ALA A 449 -9.20 4.67 -0.88
CA ALA A 449 -8.09 3.74 -1.02
C ALA A 449 -7.13 4.20 -2.11
N LEU A 450 -5.86 4.44 -1.76
CA LEU A 450 -4.82 4.91 -2.68
C LEU A 450 -3.52 4.07 -2.64
N TRP A 451 -3.36 3.19 -1.65
CA TRP A 451 -2.18 2.34 -1.50
C TRP A 451 -2.33 1.05 -2.30
N HIS A 452 -1.29 0.60 -2.97
CA HIS A 452 -1.34 -0.58 -3.83
C HIS A 452 -1.23 -1.88 -3.03
N ALA A 453 -2.27 -2.70 -3.09
CA ALA A 453 -2.22 -4.13 -2.84
C ALA A 453 -2.62 -4.88 -4.13
N LYS A 454 -3.59 -5.80 -4.08
CA LYS A 454 -4.15 -6.44 -5.30
C LYS A 454 -5.10 -5.47 -6.00
N ASP A 455 -5.94 -4.83 -5.21
CA ASP A 455 -6.59 -3.56 -5.48
C ASP A 455 -6.05 -2.48 -4.52
N LEU A 456 -6.71 -1.33 -4.44
CA LEU A 456 -6.29 -0.25 -3.56
C LEU A 456 -6.78 -0.47 -2.12
N TYR A 457 -6.00 -0.01 -1.14
CA TYR A 457 -6.43 0.08 0.26
C TYR A 457 -6.14 1.44 0.89
N ALA A 458 -6.81 1.74 2.01
CA ALA A 458 -6.57 2.91 2.85
C ALA A 458 -6.09 2.48 4.25
N PRO A 459 -4.85 2.82 4.65
CA PRO A 459 -4.37 2.66 6.02
C PRO A 459 -4.86 3.83 6.88
N VAL A 460 -6.02 3.66 7.52
CA VAL A 460 -6.79 4.77 8.12
C VAL A 460 -5.98 5.56 9.15
N THR A 461 -5.25 4.88 10.03
CA THR A 461 -4.44 5.51 11.08
C THR A 461 -3.25 6.30 10.50
N VAL A 462 -2.64 5.80 9.41
CA VAL A 462 -1.56 6.50 8.70
C VAL A 462 -2.07 7.80 8.07
N ILE A 463 -3.24 7.75 7.43
CA ILE A 463 -3.88 8.95 6.85
C ILE A 463 -4.23 9.96 7.95
N SER A 464 -4.78 9.49 9.07
CA SER A 464 -5.04 10.34 10.24
C SER A 464 -3.77 10.99 10.79
N ALA A 465 -2.63 10.28 10.82
CA ALA A 465 -1.34 10.82 11.22
C ALA A 465 -0.87 11.93 10.27
N ALA A 466 -0.92 11.68 8.96
CA ALA A 466 -0.53 12.67 7.95
C ALA A 466 -1.38 13.95 8.07
N ARG A 467 -2.70 13.81 8.24
CA ARG A 467 -3.60 14.94 8.49
C ARG A 467 -3.23 15.70 9.76
N LEU A 468 -3.02 15.00 10.87
CA LEU A 468 -2.68 15.61 12.14
C LEU A 468 -1.36 16.40 12.05
N THR A 469 -0.36 15.82 11.40
CA THR A 469 0.93 16.46 11.14
C THR A 469 0.77 17.73 10.31
N ALA A 470 0.02 17.68 9.21
CA ALA A 470 -0.23 18.85 8.37
C ALA A 470 -0.90 19.98 9.17
N LEU A 471 -1.91 19.65 9.98
CA LEU A 471 -2.59 20.63 10.85
C LEU A 471 -1.64 21.23 11.88
N SER A 472 -0.86 20.40 12.59
CA SER A 472 0.13 20.84 13.57
C SER A 472 1.17 21.79 12.96
N MET A 473 1.73 21.45 11.80
CA MET A 473 2.72 22.28 11.11
C MET A 473 2.16 23.65 10.67
N THR A 474 0.84 23.78 10.48
CA THR A 474 0.20 25.07 10.21
C THR A 474 -0.15 25.88 11.45
N GLY A 475 0.09 25.35 12.65
CA GLY A 475 -0.31 25.97 13.92
C GLY A 475 -1.83 25.88 14.16
N ALA A 476 -2.43 24.71 13.93
CA ALA A 476 -3.86 24.44 14.12
C ALA A 476 -4.19 23.65 15.38
#